data_AF-A0A971L6N3-F1
#
_entry.id   AF-A0A971L6N3-F1
#
_cell.length_a   1.000
_cell.length_b   1.000
_cell.length_c   1.000
_cell.angle_alpha   90.00
_cell.angle_beta   90.00
_cell.angle_gamma   90.00
#
_symmetry.space_group_name_H-M   'P 1'
#
loop_
_entity.id
_entity.type
_entity.pdbx_description
1 polymer ?
#
loop_
_entity_poly.entity_id
_entity_poly.type
_entity_poly.pdbx_seq_one_letter_code
_entity_poly.pdbx_strand_id
1 'polypeptide(L)'
;MMKKRMKWLLWAAVAVVLVGVSVYSATRPLKAELLEVKPRTIEDKFTETGIVSAAWQQDYYSLSGGRVLTVNVADGDTVAAGELLLALDTSEIDYQIAQLQGQLESLSGQERQALSGPPEKDPAQQLALEQLQ
;
A
#
# COMPACT_ATOMS: atom_id res chain seq x y z
N MET A 1 -15.65 -51.42 -100.10
CA MET A 1 -16.18 -51.60 -98.73
C MET A 1 -15.16 -51.15 -97.66
N MET A 2 -14.90 -49.85 -97.50
CA MET A 2 -13.92 -49.33 -96.50
C MET A 2 -14.51 -48.33 -95.48
N LYS A 3 -15.82 -48.06 -95.52
CA LYS A 3 -16.49 -47.07 -94.64
C LYS A 3 -16.68 -47.56 -93.19
N LYS A 4 -16.62 -48.88 -92.92
CA LYS A 4 -16.84 -49.45 -91.57
C LYS A 4 -15.58 -49.41 -90.70
N ARG A 5 -14.41 -49.73 -91.28
CA ARG A 5 -13.12 -49.72 -90.56
C ARG A 5 -12.64 -48.30 -90.22
N MET A 6 -12.88 -47.33 -91.12
CA MET A 6 -12.59 -45.92 -90.87
C MET A 6 -13.41 -45.35 -89.71
N LYS A 7 -14.69 -45.71 -89.59
CA LYS A 7 -15.55 -45.30 -88.46
C LYS A 7 -15.06 -45.87 -87.12
N TRP A 8 -14.52 -47.10 -87.11
CA TRP A 8 -13.93 -47.71 -85.91
C TRP A 8 -12.63 -47.04 -85.48
N LEU A 9 -11.77 -46.65 -86.44
CA LEU A 9 -10.57 -45.85 -86.14
C LEU A 9 -10.92 -44.47 -85.57
N LEU A 10 -11.97 -43.83 -86.11
CA LEU A 10 -12.45 -42.54 -85.62
C LEU A 10 -13.02 -42.66 -84.20
N TRP A 11 -13.79 -43.72 -83.90
CA TRP A 11 -14.27 -44.01 -82.55
C TRP A 11 -13.15 -44.32 -81.55
N ALA A 12 -12.11 -45.05 -81.97
CA ALA A 12 -10.94 -45.30 -81.14
C ALA A 12 -10.17 -44.01 -80.81
N ALA A 13 -9.98 -43.13 -81.80
CA ALA A 13 -9.35 -41.83 -81.58
C ALA A 13 -10.15 -40.95 -80.60
N VAL A 14 -11.48 -40.93 -80.72
CA VAL A 14 -12.36 -40.20 -79.78
C VAL A 14 -12.28 -40.78 -78.37
N ALA A 15 -12.24 -42.11 -78.24
CA ALA A 15 -12.08 -42.77 -76.94
C ALA A 15 -10.74 -42.42 -76.29
N VAL A 16 -9.66 -42.39 -77.06
CA VAL A 16 -8.33 -41.98 -76.56
C VAL A 16 -8.32 -40.51 -76.11
N VAL A 17 -8.98 -39.62 -76.85
CA VAL A 17 -9.10 -38.20 -76.48
C VAL A 17 -9.92 -38.03 -75.19
N LEU A 18 -11.04 -38.74 -75.06
CA LEU A 18 -11.87 -38.73 -73.85
C LEU A 18 -11.11 -39.24 -72.63
N VAL A 19 -10.36 -40.34 -72.78
CA VAL A 19 -9.49 -40.87 -71.73
C VAL A 19 -8.40 -39.86 -71.39
N GLY A 20 -7.76 -39.24 -72.38
CA GLY A 20 -6.75 -38.20 -72.17
C GLY A 20 -7.29 -36.99 -71.41
N VAL A 21 -8.48 -36.50 -71.75
CA VAL A 21 -9.13 -35.37 -71.05
C VAL A 21 -9.54 -35.74 -69.64
N SER A 22 -10.06 -36.96 -69.43
CA SER A 22 -10.44 -37.45 -68.10
C SER A 22 -9.23 -37.60 -67.18
N VAL A 23 -8.12 -38.12 -67.70
CA VAL A 23 -6.87 -38.23 -66.95
C VAL A 23 -6.31 -36.83 -66.66
N TYR A 24 -6.36 -35.92 -67.63
CA TYR A 24 -5.90 -34.54 -67.45
C TYR A 24 -6.74 -33.74 -66.45
N SER A 25 -8.06 -33.94 -66.38
CA SER A 25 -8.92 -33.25 -65.41
C SER A 25 -8.76 -33.82 -64.00
N ALA A 26 -8.64 -35.14 -63.88
CA ALA A 26 -8.45 -35.83 -62.60
C ALA A 26 -7.09 -35.57 -61.96
N THR A 27 -6.07 -35.24 -62.77
CA THR A 27 -4.70 -34.98 -62.29
C THR A 27 -4.41 -33.49 -62.04
N ARG A 28 -5.40 -32.60 -62.16
CA ARG A 28 -5.18 -31.18 -61.85
C ARG A 28 -5.03 -30.98 -60.34
N PRO A 29 -3.89 -30.46 -59.86
CA PRO A 29 -3.75 -30.15 -58.45
C PRO A 29 -4.69 -29.00 -58.09
N LEU A 30 -5.39 -29.13 -56.96
CA LEU A 30 -6.18 -28.05 -56.41
C LEU A 30 -5.25 -26.93 -55.97
N LYS A 31 -5.45 -25.74 -56.54
CA LYS A 31 -4.77 -24.53 -56.07
C LYS A 31 -5.52 -24.01 -54.86
N ALA A 32 -4.90 -24.13 -53.69
CA ALA A 32 -5.36 -23.52 -52.45
C ALA A 32 -4.23 -22.65 -51.90
N GLU A 33 -4.61 -21.51 -51.33
CA GLU A 33 -3.70 -20.66 -50.58
C GLU A 33 -3.53 -21.27 -49.18
N LEU A 34 -2.28 -21.52 -48.79
CA LEU A 34 -1.94 -22.15 -47.51
C LEU A 34 -1.36 -21.09 -46.58
N LEU A 35 -1.88 -21.03 -45.34
CA LEU A 35 -1.22 -20.30 -44.26
C LEU A 35 -0.32 -21.25 -43.47
N GLU A 36 0.97 -20.92 -43.40
CA GLU A 36 1.94 -21.64 -42.56
C GLU A 36 1.84 -21.15 -41.11
N VAL A 37 1.47 -22.04 -40.19
CA VAL A 37 1.42 -21.74 -38.75
C VAL A 37 2.76 -22.08 -38.11
N LYS A 38 3.42 -21.08 -37.51
CA LYS A 38 4.68 -21.25 -36.77
C LYS A 38 4.43 -21.14 -35.26
N PRO A 39 5.09 -21.95 -34.43
CA PRO A 39 5.03 -21.80 -32.98
C PRO A 39 5.50 -20.40 -32.58
N ARG A 40 4.65 -19.66 -31.87
CA ARG A 40 4.98 -18.36 -31.29
C ARG A 40 4.44 -18.31 -29.88
N THR A 41 5.25 -17.79 -28.95
CA THR A 41 4.79 -17.50 -27.61
C THR A 41 3.79 -16.35 -27.66
N ILE A 42 2.59 -16.58 -27.15
CA ILE A 42 1.55 -15.57 -26.99
C ILE A 42 1.60 -15.12 -25.53
N GLU A 43 1.83 -13.84 -25.30
CA GLU A 43 1.71 -13.23 -23.97
C GLU A 43 0.25 -12.86 -23.76
N ASP A 44 -0.40 -13.46 -22.77
CA ASP A 44 -1.73 -13.05 -22.33
C ASP A 44 -1.59 -11.79 -21.47
N LYS A 45 -2.16 -10.68 -21.95
CA LYS A 45 -2.09 -9.37 -21.28
C LYS A 45 -3.49 -8.97 -20.90
N PHE A 46 -3.71 -8.77 -19.61
CA PHE A 46 -4.92 -8.13 -19.10
C PHE A 46 -4.63 -6.68 -18.74
N THR A 47 -5.59 -5.80 -19.02
CA THR A 47 -5.55 -4.40 -18.60
C THR A 47 -6.52 -4.25 -17.46
N GLU A 48 -6.02 -3.83 -16.30
CA GLU A 48 -6.83 -3.59 -15.12
C GLU A 48 -6.92 -2.08 -14.85
N THR A 49 -8.10 -1.61 -14.49
CA THR A 49 -8.33 -0.21 -14.11
C THR A 49 -8.53 -0.14 -12.61
N GLY A 50 -7.78 0.72 -11.94
CA GLY A 50 -7.88 0.96 -10.51
C GLY A 50 -7.87 2.45 -10.19
N ILE A 51 -8.29 2.78 -8.96
CA ILE A 51 -8.22 4.13 -8.42
C ILE A 51 -7.07 4.18 -7.43
N VAL A 52 -6.23 5.21 -7.53
CA VAL A 52 -5.19 5.46 -6.53
C VAL A 52 -5.84 6.12 -5.32
N SER A 53 -5.73 5.47 -4.17
CA SER A 53 -6.24 5.96 -2.90
C SER A 53 -5.09 6.23 -1.94
N ALA A 54 -5.31 7.12 -0.97
CA ALA A 54 -4.35 7.35 0.10
C ALA A 54 -4.06 6.04 0.83
N ALA A 55 -2.77 5.73 1.04
CA ALA A 55 -2.37 4.56 1.81
C ALA A 55 -2.84 4.68 3.28
N TRP A 56 -2.89 5.90 3.79
CA TRP A 56 -3.38 6.22 5.12
C TRP A 56 -3.88 7.67 5.16
N GLN A 57 -4.90 7.91 5.97
CA GLN A 57 -5.46 9.23 6.21
C GLN A 57 -5.96 9.30 7.65
N GLN A 58 -5.64 10.38 8.35
CA GLN A 58 -6.10 10.62 9.71
C GLN A 58 -6.32 12.10 9.94
N ASP A 59 -7.40 12.41 10.65
CA ASP A 59 -7.67 13.74 11.15
C ASP A 59 -7.05 13.89 12.55
N TYR A 60 -6.35 15.00 12.76
CA TYR A 60 -5.71 15.32 14.03
C TYR A 60 -6.53 16.37 14.78
N TYR A 61 -6.68 16.13 16.08
CA TYR A 61 -7.41 17.01 16.98
C TYR A 61 -6.51 17.32 18.18
N SER A 62 -6.66 18.52 18.74
CA SER A 62 -6.01 18.85 20.00
C SER A 62 -6.61 18.03 21.14
N LEU A 63 -5.76 17.52 22.03
CA LEU A 63 -6.18 16.82 23.25
C LEU A 63 -6.81 17.76 24.27
N SER A 64 -6.40 19.04 24.26
CA SER A 64 -6.91 20.08 25.13
C SER A 64 -7.41 21.27 24.32
N GLY A 65 -8.45 21.93 24.82
CA GLY A 65 -8.87 23.23 24.28
C GLY A 65 -7.81 24.29 24.61
N GLY A 66 -7.54 25.19 23.67
CA GLY A 66 -6.57 26.26 23.85
C GLY A 66 -6.64 27.26 22.71
N ARG A 67 -6.09 28.46 22.93
CA ARG A 67 -5.96 29.47 21.88
C ARG A 67 -4.81 29.09 20.95
N VAL A 68 -5.03 29.13 19.64
CA VAL A 68 -3.96 28.96 18.65
C VAL A 68 -3.04 30.17 18.69
N LEU A 69 -1.75 29.92 18.91
CA LEU A 69 -0.68 30.94 18.86
C LEU A 69 -0.11 31.07 17.47
N THR A 70 0.28 29.94 16.86
CA THR A 70 0.83 29.89 15.50
C THR A 70 0.34 28.67 14.73
N VAL A 71 0.28 28.83 13.41
CA VAL A 71 0.11 27.76 12.45
C VAL A 71 1.34 27.80 11.56
N ASN A 72 2.12 26.72 11.53
CA ASN A 72 3.43 26.69 10.89
C ASN A 72 3.40 26.02 9.50
N VAL A 73 2.22 25.61 9.04
CA VAL A 73 2.01 24.87 7.80
C VAL A 73 0.88 25.51 6.98
N ALA A 74 0.94 25.33 5.67
CA ALA A 74 -0.10 25.72 4.72
C ALA A 74 -0.75 24.48 4.07
N ASP A 75 -1.91 24.70 3.46
CA ASP A 75 -2.62 23.64 2.75
C ASP A 75 -1.77 23.08 1.60
N GLY A 76 -1.59 21.76 1.59
CA GLY A 76 -0.80 21.05 0.58
C GLY A 76 0.68 20.85 0.95
N ASP A 77 1.14 21.35 2.10
CA ASP A 77 2.50 21.11 2.56
C ASP A 77 2.75 19.63 2.88
N THR A 78 3.97 19.18 2.58
CA THR A 78 4.45 17.85 2.97
C THR A 78 5.21 17.98 4.28
N VAL A 79 4.80 17.22 5.28
CA VAL A 79 5.36 17.29 6.64
C VAL A 79 5.95 15.95 7.07
N ALA A 80 6.97 15.99 7.93
CA ALA A 80 7.60 14.81 8.51
C ALA A 80 6.98 14.43 9.86
N ALA A 81 7.18 13.19 10.28
CA ALA A 81 6.77 12.74 11.60
C ALA A 81 7.50 13.54 12.70
N GLY A 82 6.73 14.09 13.63
CA GLY A 82 7.24 14.94 14.72
C GLY A 82 7.42 16.42 14.36
N GLU A 83 7.07 16.82 13.14
CA GLU A 83 7.10 18.22 12.74
C GLU A 83 6.00 19.05 13.44
N LEU A 84 6.36 20.26 13.88
CA LEU A 84 5.46 21.14 14.60
C LEU A 84 4.50 21.84 13.63
N LEU A 85 3.26 21.37 13.58
CA LEU A 85 2.22 21.94 12.70
C LEU A 85 1.58 23.21 13.27
N LEU A 86 1.33 23.24 14.58
CA LEU A 86 0.55 24.26 15.25
C LEU A 86 1.00 24.38 16.72
N ALA A 87 1.00 25.61 17.25
CA ALA A 87 1.25 25.88 18.66
C ALA A 87 0.00 26.41 19.36
N LEU A 88 -0.34 25.85 20.52
CA LEU A 88 -1.41 26.31 21.39
C LEU A 88 -0.84 27.05 22.59
N ASP A 89 -1.62 27.97 23.14
CA ASP A 89 -1.35 28.56 24.45
C ASP A 89 -1.63 27.53 25.55
N THR A 90 -0.55 27.11 26.23
CA THR A 90 -0.59 26.11 27.31
C THR A 90 -0.39 26.72 28.69
N SER A 91 -0.37 28.05 28.83
CA SER A 91 0.03 28.72 30.08
C SER A 91 -0.71 28.19 31.32
N GLU A 92 -2.03 27.96 31.21
CA GLU A 92 -2.85 27.39 32.28
C GLU A 92 -2.43 25.96 32.66
N ILE A 93 -2.11 25.13 31.66
CA ILE A 93 -1.63 23.76 31.87
C ILE A 93 -0.26 23.80 32.56
N ASP A 94 0.61 24.73 32.15
CA ASP A 94 1.94 24.90 32.73
C ASP A 94 1.87 25.31 34.21
N TYR A 95 0.92 26.19 34.58
CA TYR A 95 0.67 26.53 35.98
C TYR A 95 0.18 25.33 36.80
N GLN A 96 -0.72 24.52 36.25
CA GLN A 96 -1.22 23.31 36.92
C GLN A 96 -0.10 22.29 37.13
N ILE A 97 0.77 22.10 36.13
CA ILE A 97 1.95 21.24 36.25
C ILE A 97 2.86 21.73 37.37
N ALA A 98 3.18 23.02 37.41
CA ALA A 98 4.03 23.61 38.45
C ALA A 98 3.43 23.43 39.86
N GLN A 99 2.11 23.63 40.00
CA GLN A 99 1.40 23.42 41.26
C GLN A 99 1.48 21.96 41.72
N LEU A 100 1.27 21.00 40.81
CA LEU A 100 1.33 19.57 41.12
C LEU A 100 2.75 19.11 41.47
N GLN A 101 3.77 19.65 40.81
CA GLN A 101 5.17 19.38 41.13
C GLN A 101 5.53 19.87 42.53
N GLY A 102 5.10 21.07 42.93
CA GLY A 102 5.30 21.57 44.29
C GLY A 102 4.61 20.72 45.36
N GLN A 103 3.42 20.18 45.06
CA GLN A 103 2.75 19.23 45.95
C GLN A 103 3.55 17.93 46.09
N LEU A 104 4.01 17.35 44.97
CA LEU A 104 4.85 16.15 45.00
C LEU A 104 6.14 16.36 45.80
N GLU A 105 6.80 17.51 45.64
CA GLU A 105 8.00 17.83 46.39
C GLU A 105 7.73 17.90 47.89
N SER A 106 6.66 18.60 48.31
CA SER A 106 6.25 18.67 49.72
C SER A 106 5.95 17.28 50.29
N LEU A 107 5.22 16.44 49.56
CA LEU A 107 4.91 15.08 50.01
C LEU A 107 6.19 14.22 50.14
N SER A 108 7.10 14.31 49.17
CA SER A 108 8.38 13.60 49.24
C SER A 108 9.26 14.07 50.40
N GLY A 109 9.18 15.34 50.77
CA GLY A 109 9.84 15.89 51.96
C GLY A 109 9.27 15.32 53.25
N GLN A 110 7.94 15.26 53.34
CA GLN A 110 7.22 14.66 54.47
C GLN A 110 7.53 13.16 54.61
N GLU A 111 7.53 12.42 53.50
CA GLU A 111 7.87 10.99 53.49
C GLU A 111 9.30 10.77 53.97
N ARG A 112 10.28 11.51 53.43
CA ARG A 112 11.68 11.44 53.92
C ARG A 112 11.77 11.73 55.40
N GLN A 113 11.05 12.74 55.90
CA GLN A 113 11.06 13.07 57.32
C GLN A 113 10.39 11.98 58.18
N ALA A 114 9.31 11.38 57.71
CA ALA A 114 8.65 10.26 58.39
C ALA A 114 9.54 9.01 58.43
N LEU A 115 10.29 8.75 57.36
CA LEU A 115 11.21 7.61 57.24
C LEU A 115 12.56 7.83 57.96
N SER A 116 12.97 9.07 58.19
CA SER A 116 14.26 9.40 58.83
C SER A 116 14.27 9.19 60.36
N GLY A 117 13.19 8.66 60.94
CA GLY A 117 13.06 8.42 62.38
C GLY A 117 12.87 9.71 63.19
N PRO A 118 12.42 9.62 64.47
CA PRO A 118 12.28 10.81 65.30
C PRO A 118 13.64 11.51 65.46
N PRO A 119 13.71 12.85 65.49
CA PRO A 119 14.92 13.52 65.91
C PRO A 119 15.28 13.01 67.31
N GLU A 120 16.50 12.51 67.50
CA GLU A 120 17.04 12.26 68.83
C GLU A 120 16.83 13.54 69.65
N LYS A 121 15.97 13.45 70.67
CA LYS A 121 15.77 14.56 71.60
C LYS A 121 17.12 14.83 72.24
N ASP A 122 17.71 15.97 71.91
CA ASP A 122 18.98 16.43 72.45
C ASP A 122 19.00 16.24 73.98
N PRO A 123 19.88 15.38 74.53
CA PRO A 123 19.91 15.07 75.96
C PRO A 123 20.09 16.32 76.82
N ALA A 124 20.64 17.40 76.26
CA ALA A 124 20.74 18.71 76.93
C ALA A 124 19.37 19.30 77.30
N GLN A 125 18.32 19.07 76.50
CA GLN A 125 16.98 19.58 76.79
C GLN A 125 16.25 18.73 77.84
N GLN A 126 16.58 17.45 77.97
CA GLN A 126 15.99 16.57 78.99
C GLN A 126 16.52 16.91 80.38
N LEU A 127 17.82 17.20 80.50
CA LEU A 127 18.43 17.65 81.76
C LEU A 127 17.82 18.96 82.28
N ALA A 128 17.46 19.89 81.38
CA ALA A 128 16.85 21.16 81.76
C ALA A 128 15.41 21.01 82.29
N LEU A 129 14.67 20.01 81.82
CA LEU A 129 13.29 19.72 82.26
C LEU A 129 13.28 18.94 83.58
N GLU A 130 14.28 18.09 83.80
CA GLU A 130 14.44 17.33 85.06
C GLU A 130 14.90 18.24 86.22
N GLN A 131 15.65 19.31 85.94
CA GLN A 131 16.03 20.32 86.93
C GLN A 131 14.90 21.27 87.35
N LEU A 132 13.74 21.21 86.68
CA LEU A 132 12.56 22.03 86.97
C LEU A 132 11.46 21.29 87.75
N GLN A 133 11.66 20.01 88.10
CA GLN A 133 10.81 19.25 89.02
C GLN A 133 11.45 19.11 90.39
#